data_AF-A0A379TUG9-F1
#
_entry.id   AF-A0A379TUG9-F1
#
_cell.length_a   1.000
_cell.length_b   1.000
_cell.length_c   1.000
_cell.angle_alpha   90.00
_cell.angle_beta   90.00
_cell.angle_gamma   90.00
#
_symmetry.space_group_name_H-M   'P 1'
#
loop_
_entity.id
_entity.type
_entity.pdbx_description
1 polymer ?
#
loop_
_entity_poly.entity_id
_entity_poly.type
_entity_poly.pdbx_seq_one_letter_code
_entity_poly.pdbx_strand_id
1 'polypeptide(L)' 'MTNAPVIKLRRTKEQQAQRDEFLKAAALAQNWINHIVRFAEQDNWSEVEFYLGTGRYDYEKLKSLLPTDRAEPQGN' A
#
# COMPACT_ATOMS: atom_id res chain seq x y z
N MET A 1 19.10 30.15 27.74
CA MET A 1 19.11 29.40 26.46
C MET A 1 18.17 28.23 26.63
N THR A 2 16.99 28.28 26.00
CA THR A 2 15.99 27.20 26.06
C THR A 2 16.41 26.07 25.13
N ASN A 3 16.80 24.92 25.70
CA ASN A 3 16.97 23.67 24.96
C ASN A 3 15.59 23.27 24.43
N ALA A 4 15.29 23.59 23.18
CA ALA A 4 14.09 23.10 22.51
C ALA A 4 14.17 21.57 22.49
N PRO A 5 13.09 20.85 22.85
CA PRO A 5 13.09 19.40 22.76
C PRO A 5 13.29 19.03 21.29
N VAL A 6 14.38 18.30 21.01
CA VAL A 6 14.60 17.70 19.70
C VAL A 6 13.50 16.66 19.52
N ILE A 7 12.46 17.03 18.78
CA ILE A 7 11.39 16.11 18.42
C ILE A 7 12.01 15.05 17.51
N LYS A 8 12.33 13.89 18.08
CA LYS A 8 12.83 12.75 17.32
C LYS A 8 11.64 12.19 16.52
N LEU A 9 11.62 12.47 15.22
CA LEU A 9 10.63 11.88 14.33
C LEU A 9 10.78 10.36 14.36
N ARG A 10 9.66 9.65 14.43
CA ARG A 10 9.62 8.18 14.41
C ARG A 10 10.27 7.60 13.16
N ARG A 11 10.10 8.29 12.02
CA ARG A 11 10.63 7.88 10.71
C ARG A 11 11.65 8.88 10.21
N THR A 12 12.68 8.39 9.53
CA THR A 12 13.49 9.21 8.64
C THR A 12 12.66 9.65 7.43
N LYS A 13 13.18 10.60 6.64
CA LYS A 13 12.51 11.04 5.40
C LYS A 13 12.40 9.89 4.40
N GLU A 14 13.43 9.06 4.33
CA GLU A 14 13.54 7.92 3.44
C GLU A 14 12.52 6.82 3.83
N GLN A 15 12.41 6.51 5.12
CA GLN A 15 11.42 5.56 5.64
C GLN A 15 9.98 6.04 5.40
N GLN A 16 9.73 7.35 5.53
CA GLN A 16 8.43 7.93 5.23
C GLN A 16 8.11 7.83 3.73
N ALA A 17 9.07 8.16 2.86
CA ALA A 17 8.89 8.06 1.41
C ALA A 17 8.62 6.61 0.95
N GLN A 18 9.36 5.62 1.46
CA GLN A 18 9.12 4.20 1.16
C GLN A 18 7.72 3.75 1.59
N ARG A 19 7.29 4.17 2.79
CA ARG A 19 5.95 3.88 3.29
C ARG A 19 4.88 4.50 2.39
N ASP A 20 5.05 5.74 1.98
CA ASP A 20 4.06 6.45 1.18
C ASP A 20 3.95 5.86 -0.24
N GLU A 21 5.06 5.42 -0.82
CA GLU A 21 5.04 4.68 -2.09
C GLU A 21 4.32 3.34 -1.96
N PHE A 22 4.60 2.58 -0.90
CA PHE A 22 3.89 1.33 -0.63
C PHE A 22 2.38 1.55 -0.46
N LEU A 23 1.98 2.57 0.32
CA LEU A 23 0.57 2.89 0.52
C LEU A 23 -0.13 3.33 -0.76
N LYS A 24 0.55 4.07 -1.63
CA LYS A 24 0.02 4.43 -2.94
C LYS A 24 -0.26 3.19 -3.79
N ALA A 25 0.66 2.21 -3.80
CA ALA A 25 0.44 0.94 -4.49
C ALA A 25 -0.69 0.12 -3.85
N ALA A 26 -0.80 0.12 -2.52
CA ALA A 26 -1.88 -0.57 -1.81
C ALA A 26 -3.26 0.02 -2.13
N ALA A 27 -3.35 1.35 -2.29
CA ALA A 27 -4.60 1.99 -2.72
C ALA A 27 -5.01 1.58 -4.14
N LEU A 28 -4.05 1.39 -5.05
CA LEU A 28 -4.33 0.88 -6.41
C LEU A 28 -4.84 -0.57 -6.35
N ALA A 29 -4.18 -1.44 -5.58
CA ALA A 29 -4.64 -2.81 -5.38
C ALA A 29 -6.03 -2.87 -4.73
N GLN A 30 -6.35 -1.96 -3.80
CA GLN A 30 -7.69 -1.86 -3.23
C GLN A 30 -8.73 -1.48 -4.30
N ASN A 31 -8.43 -0.51 -5.17
CA ASN A 31 -9.33 -0.16 -6.27
C ASN A 31 -9.55 -1.33 -7.23
N TRP A 32 -8.49 -2.08 -7.53
CA TRP A 32 -8.58 -3.31 -8.32
C TRP A 32 -9.54 -4.33 -7.70
N ILE A 33 -9.41 -4.61 -6.40
CA ILE A 33 -10.34 -5.48 -5.66
C ILE A 33 -11.77 -4.94 -5.70
N ASN A 34 -11.96 -3.63 -5.52
CA ASN A 34 -13.28 -3.01 -5.57
C ASN A 34 -13.96 -3.19 -6.94
N HIS A 35 -13.20 -3.15 -8.04
CA HIS A 35 -13.74 -3.44 -9.37
C HIS A 35 -14.21 -4.90 -9.48
N ILE A 36 -13.42 -5.86 -8.99
CA ILE A 36 -13.80 -7.27 -8.95
C ILE A 36 -15.11 -7.47 -8.19
N VAL A 37 -15.23 -6.90 -6.99
CA VAL A 37 -16.44 -7.00 -6.18
C VAL A 37 -17.64 -6.40 -6.91
N ARG A 38 -17.50 -5.19 -7.47
CA ARG A 38 -18.58 -4.53 -8.21
C ARG A 38 -19.07 -5.37 -9.40
N PHE A 39 -18.16 -5.99 -10.16
CA PHE A 39 -18.55 -6.83 -11.30
C PHE A 39 -19.19 -8.14 -10.86
N ALA A 40 -18.73 -8.72 -9.75
CA ALA A 40 -19.36 -9.90 -9.15
C ALA A 40 -20.79 -9.59 -8.65
N GLU A 41 -21.02 -8.43 -8.02
CA GLU A 41 -22.37 -7.98 -7.61
C GLU A 41 -23.34 -7.80 -8.79
N GLN A 42 -22.82 -7.64 -10.01
CA GLN A 42 -23.58 -7.49 -11.25
C GLN A 42 -23.69 -8.79 -12.07
N ASP A 43 -23.22 -9.91 -11.52
CA ASP A 43 -23.10 -11.20 -12.23
C ASP A 43 -22.28 -11.12 -13.54
N ASN A 44 -21.37 -10.14 -13.65
CA ASN A 44 -20.52 -9.95 -14.83
C ASN A 44 -19.21 -10.73 -14.70
N TRP A 45 -19.30 -12.06 -14.84
CA TRP A 45 -18.19 -12.98 -14.63
C TRP A 45 -17.04 -12.82 -15.63
N SER A 46 -17.33 -12.38 -16.86
CA SER A 46 -16.29 -12.10 -17.87
C SER A 46 -15.34 -10.99 -17.41
N GLU A 47 -15.87 -9.91 -16.82
CA GLU A 47 -15.03 -8.85 -16.26
C GLU A 47 -14.29 -9.33 -15.01
N VAL A 48 -14.94 -10.11 -14.15
CA VAL A 48 -14.27 -10.70 -12.98
C VAL A 48 -13.04 -11.52 -13.40
N GLU A 49 -13.17 -12.39 -14.40
CA GLU A 49 -12.05 -13.19 -14.93
C GLU A 49 -10.95 -12.30 -15.52
N PHE A 50 -11.32 -11.28 -16.29
CA PHE A 50 -10.37 -10.32 -16.84
C PHE A 50 -9.56 -9.62 -15.74
N TYR A 51 -10.21 -9.07 -14.71
CA TYR A 51 -9.54 -8.40 -13.61
C TYR A 51 -8.73 -9.37 -12.74
N LEU A 52 -9.19 -10.60 -12.51
CA LEU A 52 -8.38 -11.59 -11.79
C LEU A 52 -7.09 -11.93 -12.55
N GLY A 53 -7.14 -11.99 -13.88
CA GLY A 53 -5.96 -12.23 -14.73
C GLY A 53 -4.87 -11.15 -14.61
N THR A 54 -5.24 -9.91 -14.26
CA THR A 54 -4.29 -8.79 -14.12
C THR A 54 -3.70 -8.68 -12.71
N GLY A 55 -4.23 -9.39 -11.72
CA GLY A 55 -3.85 -9.28 -10.30
C GLY A 55 -2.39 -9.60 -9.97
N ARG A 56 -1.70 -10.38 -10.83
CA ARG A 56 -0.27 -10.67 -10.65
C ARG A 56 0.57 -9.39 -10.65
N TYR A 57 0.21 -8.39 -11.45
CA TYR A 57 0.94 -7.13 -11.52
C TYR A 57 0.93 -6.39 -10.17
N ASP A 58 -0.27 -6.20 -9.59
CA ASP A 58 -0.42 -5.49 -8.32
C ASP A 58 0.25 -6.24 -7.17
N TYR A 59 0.14 -7.58 -7.16
CA TYR A 59 0.86 -8.42 -6.20
C TYR A 59 2.38 -8.23 -6.27
N GLU A 60 2.99 -8.36 -7.46
CA GLU A 60 4.44 -8.21 -7.60
C GLU A 60 4.89 -6.77 -7.32
N LYS A 61 4.07 -5.77 -7.68
CA LYS A 61 4.34 -4.37 -7.35
C LYS A 61 4.34 -4.13 -5.85
N LEU A 62 3.35 -4.64 -5.10
CA LEU A 62 3.32 -4.54 -3.64
C LEU A 62 4.51 -5.24 -2.99
N LYS A 63 4.82 -6.45 -3.45
CA LYS A 63 5.96 -7.23 -2.95
C LYS A 63 7.29 -6.50 -3.15
N SER A 64 7.51 -5.91 -4.32
CA SER A 64 8.74 -5.16 -4.61
C SER A 64 8.87 -3.85 -3.81
N LEU A 65 7.75 -3.27 -3.36
CA LEU A 65 7.72 -2.03 -2.58
C LEU A 65 7.74 -2.25 -1.06
N LEU A 66 7.86 -3.50 -0.59
CA LEU A 66 7.98 -3.77 0.84
C LEU A 66 9.15 -2.97 1.43
N PRO A 67 8.91 -2.14 2.46
CA PRO A 67 9.97 -1.34 3.06
C PRO A 67 11.09 -2.25 3.57
N THR A 68 12.32 -1.96 3.17
CA THR A 68 13.53 -2.70 3.57
C THR A 68 14.15 -2.14 4.84
N ASP A 69 14.00 -0.84 5.06
CA ASP A 69 14.30 -0.15 6.31
C ASP A 69 12.98 0.26 6.97
N ARG A 70 12.70 -0.34 8.14
CA ARG A 70 11.40 -0.21 8.83
C ARG A 70 11.58 0.52 10.14
N ALA A 71 10.83 1.60 10.33
CA ALA A 71 10.64 2.13 11.66
C ALA A 71 9.92 1.11 12.55
N GLU A 72 10.27 1.08 13.83
CA GLU A 72 9.62 0.21 14.81
C GLU A 72 8.09 0.41 14.79
N PRO A 73 7.30 -0.65 15.01
CA PRO A 73 5.86 -0.54 15.21
C PRO A 73 5.57 0.49 16.30
N GLN A 74 4.45 1.20 16.19
CA GLN A 74 3.95 1.94 17.35
C GLN A 74 3.50 0.88 18.35
N GLY A 75 4.14 0.83 19.52
CA GLY A 75 3.62 0.07 20.65
C GLY A 75 2.27 0.65 21.08
N ASN A 76 1.40 -0.24 21.57
CA ASN A 76 0.16 0.14 22.25
C ASN A 76 0.45 0.91 23.54
#